data_AF-A0AA37MST4-F1
#
_entry.id   AF-A0AA37MST4-F1
#
_cell.length_a   1.000
_cell.length_b   1.000
_cell.length_c   1.000
_cell.angle_alpha   90.00
_cell.angle_beta   90.00
_cell.angle_gamma   90.00
#
_symmetry.space_group_name_H-M   'P 1'
#
loop_
_entity.id
_entity.type
_entity.pdbx_description
1 polymer ?
#
loop_
_entity_poly.entity_id
_entity_poly.type
_entity_poly.pdbx_seq_one_letter_code
_entity_poly.pdbx_strand_id
1 'polypeptide(L)' 'MSNQVINVMAHAPGSPGQFSELAAQVREATGAACVALIAVDAAGIGGYSIAGPPEAQLSIPHTLEGVALQLRSQLVSSIQ' A
#
# COMPACT_ATOMS: atom_id res chain seq x y z
N MET A 1 7.20 -27.93 3.77
CA MET A 1 7.27 -26.59 3.17
C MET A 1 6.55 -25.65 4.11
N SER A 2 7.29 -24.83 4.86
CA SER A 2 6.70 -23.93 5.85
C SER A 2 5.83 -22.91 5.12
N ASN A 3 4.54 -22.87 5.48
CA ASN A 3 3.57 -21.93 4.94
C ASN A 3 3.92 -20.55 5.50
N GLN A 4 4.85 -19.85 4.86
CA GLN A 4 5.25 -18.51 5.28
C GLN A 4 4.04 -17.60 5.09
N VAL A 5 3.46 -17.14 6.20
CA VAL A 5 2.34 -16.21 6.19
C VAL A 5 2.85 -14.89 5.58
N ILE A 6 2.48 -14.65 4.33
CA ILE A 6 2.84 -13.43 3.60
C ILE A 6 1.96 -12.31 4.13
N ASN A 7 2.59 -11.24 4.61
CA ASN A 7 1.94 -10.20 5.41
C ASN A 7 1.99 -8.87 4.64
N VAL A 8 0.85 -8.48 4.05
CA VAL A 8 0.64 -7.12 3.55
C VAL A 8 -0.22 -6.41 4.59
N MET A 9 0.32 -5.36 5.19
CA MET A 9 -0.41 -4.61 6.22
C MET A 9 -1.00 -3.33 5.64
N ALA A 10 -2.30 -3.16 5.91
CA ALA A 10 -2.95 -1.86 5.76
C ALA A 10 -2.42 -0.90 6.82
N HIS A 11 -1.89 0.25 6.43
CA HIS A 11 -1.70 1.34 7.36
C HIS A 11 -3.00 2.14 7.45
N ALA A 12 -3.55 2.23 8.66
CA ALA A 12 -4.83 2.87 8.90
C ALA A 12 -4.78 4.38 8.54
N PRO A 13 -5.87 4.92 7.97
CA PRO A 13 -6.06 6.36 7.80
C PRO A 13 -5.70 7.15 9.05
N GLY A 14 -4.77 8.10 8.92
CA GLY A 14 -4.35 8.95 10.04
C GLY A 14 -3.56 8.25 11.16
N SER A 15 -3.20 6.97 11.04
CA SER A 15 -2.24 6.37 11.98
C SER A 15 -0.82 6.77 11.57
N PRO A 16 0.02 7.25 12.53
CA PRO A 16 1.41 7.54 12.25
C PRO A 16 2.13 6.27 11.83
N GLY A 17 2.72 6.30 10.64
CA GLY A 17 3.47 5.19 10.05
C GLY A 17 4.24 5.67 8.84
N GLN A 18 5.39 5.04 8.56
CA GLN A 18 6.32 5.48 7.52
C GLN A 18 5.65 5.61 6.14
N PHE A 19 4.72 4.72 5.79
CA PHE A 19 3.97 4.79 4.54
C PHE A 19 2.95 5.94 4.50
N SER A 20 2.31 6.28 5.62
CA SER A 20 1.36 7.39 5.72
C SER A 20 2.07 8.74 5.62
N GLU A 21 3.25 8.87 6.24
CA GLU A 21 4.11 10.06 6.11
C GLU A 21 4.59 10.24 4.68
N LEU A 22 5.05 9.16 4.03
CA LEU A 22 5.51 9.23 2.64
C LEU A 22 4.34 9.58 1.69
N ALA A 23 3.14 9.04 1.92
CA ALA A 23 1.97 9.37 1.11
C ALA A 23 1.60 10.85 1.22
N ALA A 24 1.69 11.41 2.44
CA ALA A 24 1.46 12.83 2.67
C ALA A 24 2.51 13.69 1.95
N GLN A 25 3.80 13.33 2.07
CA GLN A 25 4.90 14.04 1.40
C GLN A 25 4.74 14.02 -0.12
N VAL A 26 4.40 12.87 -0.72
CA VAL A 26 4.17 12.77 -2.17
C VAL A 26 2.98 13.64 -2.57
N ARG A 27 1.88 13.62 -1.79
CA ARG A 27 0.70 14.45 -2.07
C ARG A 27 1.04 15.94 -2.07
N GLU A 28 1.81 16.39 -1.09
CA GLU A 28 2.29 17.77 -0.98
C GLU A 28 3.21 18.14 -2.15
N ALA A 29 4.18 17.28 -2.47
CA ALA A 29 5.16 17.53 -3.53
C ALA A 29 4.52 17.61 -4.93
N THR A 30 3.44 16.86 -5.18
CA THR A 30 2.77 16.84 -6.48
C THR A 30 1.58 17.78 -6.58
N GLY A 31 1.13 18.38 -5.46
CA GLY A 31 -0.13 19.12 -5.39
C GLY A 31 -1.37 18.26 -5.70
N ALA A 32 -1.27 16.94 -5.52
CA ALA A 32 -2.37 16.04 -5.85
C ALA A 32 -3.48 16.13 -4.79
N ALA A 33 -4.73 15.92 -5.20
CA ALA A 33 -5.85 15.85 -4.27
C ALA A 33 -5.83 14.58 -3.41
N CYS A 34 -5.27 13.48 -3.94
CA CYS A 34 -5.18 12.18 -3.29
C CYS A 34 -3.99 11.40 -3.84
N VAL A 35 -3.27 10.68 -2.98
CA VAL A 35 -2.16 9.80 -3.31
C VAL A 35 -2.35 8.46 -2.60
N ALA A 36 -2.17 7.37 -3.33
CA ALA A 36 -2.04 6.04 -2.77
C ALA A 36 -0.62 5.52 -3.02
N LEU A 37 0.01 4.99 -1.98
CA LEU A 37 1.30 4.31 -2.03
C LEU A 37 1.09 2.83 -1.76
N ILE A 38 1.73 2.00 -2.58
CA ILE A 38 1.81 0.56 -2.40
C ILE A 38 3.28 0.19 -2.59
N ALA A 39 3.86 -0.50 -1.61
CA ALA A 39 5.19 -1.07 -1.72
C ALA A 39 5.13 -2.55 -1.38
N VAL A 40 5.71 -3.37 -2.24
CA VAL A 40 5.80 -4.82 -2.08
C VAL A 40 7.22 -5.22 -2.47
N ASP A 41 7.90 -5.97 -1.61
CA ASP A 41 9.23 -6.50 -1.91
C ASP A 41 9.17 -7.81 -2.73
N ALA A 42 10.34 -8.32 -3.11
CA ALA A 42 10.44 -9.56 -3.89
C ALA A 42 9.91 -10.81 -3.14
N ALA A 43 9.80 -10.75 -1.80
CA ALA A 43 9.20 -11.81 -0.98
C ALA A 43 7.68 -11.65 -0.83
N GLY A 44 7.09 -10.59 -1.40
CA GLY A 44 5.67 -10.29 -1.30
C GLY A 44 5.27 -9.63 0.03
N ILE A 45 6.24 -9.19 0.84
CA ILE A 45 6.02 -8.46 2.09
C ILE A 45 5.92 -6.98 1.75
N GLY A 46 4.98 -6.28 2.38
CA GLY A 46 4.76 -4.90 2.01
C GLY A 46 3.68 -4.21 2.82
N GLY A 47 3.36 -3.00 2.34
CA GLY A 47 2.33 -2.18 2.93
C GLY A 47 1.77 -1.19 1.92
N TYR A 48 0.65 -0.61 2.27
CA TYR A 48 0.04 0.45 1.50
C TYR A 48 -0.50 1.54 2.43
N SER A 49 -0.57 2.76 1.91
CA SER A 49 -1.17 3.90 2.59
C SER A 49 -1.79 4.86 1.60
N ILE A 50 -2.63 5.75 2.11
CA ILE A 50 -3.34 6.76 1.34
C ILE A 50 -3.28 8.10 2.08
N ALA A 51 -2.97 9.15 1.33
CA ALA A 51 -3.10 10.53 1.76
C ALA A 51 -4.11 11.24 0.87
N GLY A 52 -5.23 11.68 1.45
CA GLY A 52 -6.33 12.30 0.73
C GLY A 52 -7.44 12.73 1.67
N PRO A 53 -8.60 13.16 1.16
CA PRO A 53 -9.75 13.48 1.99
C PRO A 53 -10.26 12.24 2.77
N PRO A 54 -10.90 12.40 3.94
CA PRO A 54 -11.31 11.29 4.80
C PRO A 54 -12.13 10.21 4.08
N GLU A 55 -12.99 10.61 3.15
CA GLU A 55 -13.84 9.71 2.37
C GLU A 55 -13.01 8.77 1.49
N ALA A 56 -11.93 9.30 0.89
CA ALA A 56 -10.98 8.51 0.11
C ALA A 56 -10.21 7.54 1.03
N GLN A 57 -9.80 8.01 2.20
CA GLN A 57 -9.08 7.18 3.15
C GLN A 57 -9.93 6.03 3.73
N LEU A 58 -11.26 6.18 3.80
CA LEU A 58 -12.16 5.12 4.28
C LEU A 58 -12.50 4.07 3.21
N SER A 59 -12.60 4.47 1.94
CA SER A 59 -13.09 3.62 0.85
C SER A 59 -11.99 2.90 0.06
N ILE A 60 -10.85 3.55 -0.11
CA ILE A 60 -9.75 3.07 -0.97
C ILE A 60 -8.90 1.95 -0.34
N PRO A 61 -8.73 1.79 0.99
CA PRO A 61 -7.86 0.74 1.55
C PRO A 61 -8.15 -0.67 1.05
N HIS A 62 -9.42 -1.05 0.88
CA HIS A 62 -9.78 -2.37 0.36
C HIS A 62 -9.37 -2.54 -1.11
N THR A 63 -9.43 -1.46 -1.89
CA THR A 63 -8.98 -1.48 -3.29
C THR A 63 -7.45 -1.63 -3.37
N LEU A 64 -6.71 -0.93 -2.50
CA LEU A 64 -5.25 -1.02 -2.47
C LEU A 64 -4.76 -2.40 -2.03
N GLU A 65 -5.48 -3.07 -1.13
CA GLU A 65 -5.20 -4.46 -0.78
C GLU A 65 -5.29 -5.38 -2.00
N GLY A 66 -6.35 -5.25 -2.81
CA GLY A 66 -6.52 -6.01 -4.05
C GLY A 66 -5.39 -5.75 -5.05
N VAL A 67 -4.99 -4.48 -5.22
CA VAL A 67 -3.86 -4.11 -6.08
C VAL A 67 -2.54 -4.66 -5.54
N ALA A 68 -2.29 -4.61 -4.23
CA ALA A 68 -1.10 -5.18 -3.61
C ALA A 68 -1.02 -6.71 -3.81
N LEU A 69 -2.15 -7.41 -3.70
CA LEU A 69 -2.24 -8.85 -3.98
C LEU A 69 -1.94 -9.16 -5.46
N GLN A 70 -2.42 -8.35 -6.40
CA GLN A 70 -2.12 -8.49 -7.83
C GLN A 70 -0.66 -8.19 -8.17
N LEU A 71 -0.10 -7.11 -7.63
CA LEU A 71 1.33 -6.80 -7.80
C LEU A 71 2.21 -7.94 -7.28
N ARG A 72 1.86 -8.50 -6.12
CA ARG A 72 2.53 -9.67 -5.57
C ARG A 72 2.47 -10.87 -6.51
N SER A 73 1.30 -11.21 -7.05
CA SER A 73 1.19 -12.39 -7.92
C SER A 73 2.06 -12.26 -9.17
N GLN A 74 2.13 -11.05 -9.74
CA GLN A 74 2.99 -10.75 -10.89
C GLN A 74 4.48 -10.81 -10.55
N LEU A 75 4.88 -10.31 -9.38
CA LEU A 75 6.27 -10.36 -8.94
C LEU A 75 6.73 -11.81 -8.67
N VAL A 76 5.90 -12.61 -7.97
CA VAL A 76 6.19 -14.03 -7.72
C VAL A 76 6.24 -14.83 -9.03
N SER A 77 5.33 -14.56 -9.98
CA SER A 77 5.36 -15.23 -11.29
C SER A 77 6.56 -14.83 -12.15
N SER A 78 7.16 -13.66 -11.89
CA SER A 78 8.34 -13.18 -12.63
C SER A 78 9.66 -13.72 -12.09
N ILE A 79 9.65 -14.39 -10.92
CA ILE A 79 10.82 -14.98 -10.27
C ILE A 79 10.96 -16.49 -10.61
N GLN A 80 10.07 -17.04 -11.44
CA GLN A 80 10.15 -18.42 -11.97
C GLN A 80 10.58 -18.43 -13.43
#